data_AF-A0A227J3X0-F1
#
_entry.id   AF-A0A227J3X0-F1
#
_cell.length_a   1.000
_cell.length_b   1.000
_cell.length_c   1.000
_cell.angle_alpha   90.00
_cell.angle_beta   90.00
_cell.angle_gamma   90.00
#
_symmetry.space_group_name_H-M   'P 1'
#
loop_
_entity.id
_entity.type
_entity.pdbx_description
1 polymer ?
#
loop_
_entity_poly.entity_id
_entity_poly.type
_entity_poly.pdbx_seq_one_letter_code
_entity_poly.pdbx_strand_id
1 'polypeptide(L)'
;EFAPKLMAEQLDLAGGNQLRQKIERMGVNVHTSKNTLEIAAEGKNARNVMRFADGTELETDFIVFSAGIRPQDKLARQMELELGPRGGVAINDHCQTSDENIYAIGECAS
;
A
#
# COMPACT_ATOMS: atom_id res chain seq x y z
N GLU A 1 -5.47 -7.32 -4.66
CA GLU A 1 -5.61 -7.41 -3.20
C GLU A 1 -5.10 -8.78 -2.76
N PHE A 2 -4.20 -8.83 -1.77
CA PHE A 2 -3.64 -10.07 -1.23
C PHE A 2 -4.62 -10.77 -0.30
N ALA A 3 -5.40 -10.00 0.46
CA ALA A 3 -6.43 -10.52 1.32
C ALA A 3 -7.57 -11.15 0.50
N PRO A 4 -8.38 -12.04 1.10
CA PRO A 4 -9.53 -12.64 0.42
C PRO A 4 -10.69 -11.65 0.19
N LYS A 5 -10.62 -10.44 0.76
CA LYS A 5 -11.67 -9.41 0.71
C LYS A 5 -11.06 -8.02 0.53
N LEU A 6 -11.87 -7.09 0.01
CA LEU A 6 -11.52 -5.67 -0.07
C LEU A 6 -11.58 -5.01 1.31
N MET A 7 -10.75 -3.98 1.52
CA MET A 7 -10.66 -3.22 2.78
C MET A 7 -10.49 -4.15 3.99
N ALA A 8 -9.50 -5.05 3.92
CA ALA A 8 -9.41 -6.20 4.81
C ALA A 8 -9.27 -5.83 6.31
N GLU A 9 -8.65 -4.68 6.58
CA GLU A 9 -8.45 -4.10 7.91
C GLU A 9 -9.68 -3.32 8.42
N GLN A 10 -10.58 -2.88 7.52
CA GLN A 10 -11.71 -2.02 7.87
C GLN A 10 -13.06 -2.73 7.86
N LEU A 11 -13.23 -3.78 7.06
CA LEU A 11 -14.51 -4.47 6.86
C LEU A 11 -14.42 -5.94 7.26
N ASP A 12 -15.53 -6.50 7.71
CA ASP A 12 -15.70 -7.95 7.84
C ASP A 12 -15.97 -8.59 6.46
N LEU A 13 -16.21 -9.91 6.45
CA LEU A 13 -16.49 -10.64 5.19
C LEU A 13 -17.77 -10.16 4.52
N ALA A 14 -18.82 -9.90 5.29
CA ALA A 14 -20.11 -9.47 4.76
C ALA A 14 -20.00 -8.08 4.12
N GLY A 15 -19.36 -7.12 4.80
CA GLY A 15 -19.08 -5.78 4.29
C GLY A 15 -18.19 -5.81 3.05
N GLY A 16 -17.13 -6.62 3.07
CA GLY A 16 -16.24 -6.79 1.91
C GLY A 16 -16.97 -7.34 0.68
N ASN A 17 -17.90 -8.28 0.86
CA ASN A 17 -18.72 -8.82 -0.22
C ASN A 17 -19.70 -7.79 -0.78
N GLN A 18 -20.35 -6.98 0.07
CA GLN A 18 -21.21 -5.89 -0.39
C GLN A 18 -20.43 -4.85 -1.20
N LEU A 19 -19.23 -4.49 -0.73
CA LEU A 19 -18.36 -3.56 -1.44
C LEU A 19 -17.94 -4.11 -2.80
N ARG A 20 -17.51 -5.38 -2.87
CA ARG A 20 -17.20 -6.07 -4.12
C ARG A 20 -18.35 -5.96 -5.11
N GLN A 21 -19.56 -6.36 -4.71
CA GLN A 21 -20.73 -6.35 -5.60
C GLN A 21 -21.02 -4.94 -6.13
N LYS A 22 -20.86 -3.91 -5.31
CA LYS A 22 -21.06 -2.52 -5.73
C LYS A 22 -20.03 -2.10 -6.77
N ILE A 23 -18.75 -2.45 -6.59
CA ILE A 23 -17.66 -2.14 -7.52
C ILE A 23 -17.84 -2.91 -8.84
N GLU A 24 -18.18 -4.19 -8.78
CA GLU A 24 -18.41 -5.03 -9.96
C GLU A 24 -19.62 -4.53 -10.78
N ARG A 25 -20.67 -4.02 -10.12
CA ARG A 25 -21.81 -3.34 -10.80
C ARG A 25 -21.42 -2.06 -11.54
N MET A 26 -20.27 -1.46 -11.21
CA MET A 26 -19.72 -0.31 -11.95
C MET A 26 -18.86 -0.73 -13.15
N GLY A 27 -18.77 -2.04 -13.44
CA GLY A 27 -17.98 -2.59 -14.55
C GLY A 27 -16.50 -2.82 -14.22
N VAL A 28 -16.14 -2.82 -12.92
CA VAL A 28 -14.75 -3.04 -12.48
C VAL A 28 -14.56 -4.48 -12.05
N ASN A 29 -13.57 -5.17 -12.62
CA ASN A 29 -13.21 -6.52 -12.22
C ASN A 29 -12.39 -6.51 -10.92
N VAL A 30 -12.83 -7.28 -9.93
CA VAL A 30 -12.19 -7.32 -8.61
C VAL A 30 -11.43 -8.63 -8.41
N HIS A 31 -10.10 -8.55 -8.33
CA HIS A 31 -9.21 -9.68 -8.02
C HIS A 31 -8.68 -9.58 -6.58
N THR A 32 -9.16 -10.46 -5.71
CA THR A 32 -8.66 -10.70 -4.34
C THR A 32 -7.85 -11.98 -4.28
N SER A 33 -7.14 -12.22 -3.17
CA SER A 33 -6.18 -13.32 -3.05
C SER A 33 -5.17 -13.35 -4.20
N LYS A 34 -4.84 -12.18 -4.74
CA LYS A 34 -4.04 -12.02 -5.96
C LYS A 34 -2.72 -11.34 -5.63
N ASN A 35 -1.67 -12.14 -5.59
CA ASN A 35 -0.30 -11.70 -5.36
C ASN A 35 0.39 -11.45 -6.71
N THR A 36 0.83 -10.21 -6.96
CA THR A 36 1.61 -9.85 -8.16
C THR A 36 3.09 -10.11 -7.88
N LEU A 37 3.71 -10.95 -8.71
CA LEU A 37 5.14 -11.27 -8.61
C LEU A 37 5.99 -10.37 -9.51
N GLU A 38 5.47 -10.04 -10.69
CA GLU A 38 6.24 -9.33 -11.72
C GLU A 38 5.32 -8.44 -12.57
N ILE A 39 5.88 -7.33 -13.02
CA ILE A 39 5.31 -6.46 -14.06
C ILE A 39 6.36 -6.38 -15.16
N ALA A 40 6.03 -6.91 -16.34
CA ALA A 40 6.94 -7.00 -17.47
C ALA A 40 6.40 -6.26 -18.71
N ALA A 41 7.27 -5.56 -19.44
CA ALA A 41 6.91 -4.75 -20.60
C ALA A 41 6.90 -5.57 -21.91
N GLU A 42 6.12 -6.66 -21.93
CA GLU A 42 6.11 -7.67 -23.00
C GLU A 42 4.69 -8.11 -23.39
N GLY A 43 3.70 -7.26 -23.16
CA GLY A 43 2.31 -7.57 -23.51
C GLY A 43 2.07 -7.56 -25.03
N LYS A 44 1.14 -8.41 -25.48
CA LYS A 44 0.79 -8.54 -26.90
C LYS A 44 -0.26 -7.51 -27.32
N ASN A 45 -1.25 -7.25 -26.46
CA ASN A 45 -2.35 -6.33 -26.73
C ASN A 45 -2.28 -5.04 -25.89
N ALA A 46 -1.48 -5.04 -24.82
CA ALA A 46 -1.23 -3.88 -23.98
C ALA A 46 0.26 -3.77 -23.64
N ARG A 47 0.69 -2.62 -23.10
CA ARG A 47 2.12 -2.37 -22.83
C ARG A 47 2.75 -3.31 -21.80
N ASN A 48 2.00 -3.70 -20.76
CA ASN A 48 2.53 -4.46 -19.63
C ASN A 48 1.77 -5.77 -19.44
N VAL A 49 2.45 -6.75 -18.86
CA VAL A 49 1.87 -7.99 -18.32
C VAL A 49 2.14 -8.04 -16.83
N MET A 50 1.08 -8.18 -16.03
CA MET A 50 1.18 -8.51 -14.61
C MET A 50 1.15 -10.02 -14.44
N ARG A 51 2.17 -10.60 -13.81
CA ARG A 51 2.23 -12.05 -13.52
C ARG A 51 1.96 -12.30 -12.05
N PHE A 52 1.11 -13.28 -11.77
CA PHE A 52 0.64 -13.56 -10.43
C PHE A 52 1.19 -14.87 -9.86
N ALA A 53 1.20 -15.00 -8.54
CA ALA A 53 1.74 -16.17 -7.85
C ALA A 53 0.96 -17.47 -8.13
N ASP A 54 -0.27 -17.37 -8.62
CA ASP A 54 -1.08 -18.51 -9.06
C ASP A 54 -0.82 -18.92 -10.53
N GLY A 55 0.18 -18.31 -11.17
CA GLY A 55 0.58 -18.60 -12.55
C GLY A 55 -0.28 -17.94 -13.62
N THR A 56 -1.30 -17.18 -13.25
CA THR A 56 -2.11 -16.42 -14.21
C THR A 56 -1.46 -15.08 -14.56
N GLU A 57 -1.93 -14.46 -15.64
CA GLU A 57 -1.42 -13.19 -16.14
C GLU A 57 -2.56 -12.20 -16.49
N LEU A 58 -2.25 -10.91 -16.47
CA LEU A 58 -3.16 -9.84 -16.89
C LEU A 58 -2.40 -8.78 -17.69
N GLU A 59 -2.81 -8.54 -18.94
CA GLU A 59 -2.27 -7.45 -19.75
C GLU A 59 -2.94 -6.11 -19.39
N THR A 60 -2.15 -5.02 -19.29
CA THR A 60 -2.65 -3.67 -19.04
C THR A 60 -1.69 -2.58 -19.55
N ASP A 61 -2.24 -1.44 -19.97
CA ASP A 61 -1.45 -0.28 -20.40
C ASP A 61 -0.97 0.59 -19.23
N PHE A 62 -1.74 0.63 -18.15
CA PHE A 62 -1.50 1.52 -17.02
C PHE A 62 -1.70 0.79 -15.69
N ILE A 63 -0.79 1.06 -14.75
CA ILE A 63 -0.78 0.45 -13.43
C ILE A 63 -0.71 1.56 -12.39
N VAL A 64 -1.68 1.56 -11.48
CA VAL A 64 -1.71 2.45 -10.31
C VAL A 64 -1.29 1.63 -9.09
N PHE A 65 -0.22 2.04 -8.43
CA PHE A 65 0.21 1.43 -7.18
C PHE A 65 -0.52 2.09 -6.00
N SER A 66 -1.35 1.29 -5.31
CA SER A 66 -2.02 1.67 -4.07
C SER A 66 -1.74 0.61 -2.99
N ALA A 67 -0.46 0.28 -2.79
CA ALA A 67 0.01 -0.81 -1.92
C ALA A 67 0.39 -0.35 -0.50
N GLY A 68 -0.13 0.81 -0.08
CA GLY A 68 0.24 1.46 1.18
C GLY A 68 1.46 2.37 1.05
N ILE A 69 1.77 3.04 2.15
CA ILE A 69 2.88 3.99 2.28
C ILE A 69 3.86 3.51 3.35
N ARG A 70 5.04 4.12 3.37
CA ARG A 70 6.00 3.99 4.47
C ARG A 70 6.33 5.40 4.96
N PRO A 71 6.62 5.60 6.26
CA PRO A 71 7.07 6.89 6.75
C PRO A 71 8.28 7.39 5.96
N GLN A 72 8.28 8.66 5.58
CA GLN A 72 9.42 9.30 4.93
C GLN A 72 10.43 9.76 6.00
N ASP A 73 11.22 8.82 6.52
CA ASP A 73 12.13 9.05 7.64
C ASP A 73 13.60 9.29 7.22
N LYS A 74 13.86 9.41 5.91
CA LYS A 74 15.22 9.52 5.37
C LYS A 74 16.00 10.70 5.97
N LEU A 75 15.36 11.87 6.09
CA LEU A 75 16.01 13.05 6.64
C LEU A 75 16.34 12.86 8.13
N ALA A 76 15.37 12.36 8.92
CA ALA A 76 15.58 12.09 10.33
C ALA A 76 16.72 11.11 10.56
N ARG A 77 16.81 10.05 9.74
CA ARG A 77 17.94 9.11 9.76
C ARG A 77 19.28 9.77 9.45
N GLN A 78 19.33 10.67 8.47
CA GLN A 78 20.55 11.39 8.10
C GLN A 78 21.01 12.37 9.20
N MET A 79 20.04 12.93 9.94
CA MET A 79 20.28 13.84 11.06
C MET A 79 20.44 13.10 12.40
N GLU A 80 20.49 11.76 12.37
CA GLU A 80 20.65 10.91 13.55
C GLU A 80 19.56 11.11 14.62
N LEU A 81 18.36 11.52 14.21
CA LEU A 81 17.19 11.53 15.08
C LEU A 81 16.74 10.10 15.37
N GLU A 82 16.17 9.91 16.56
CA GLU A 82 15.60 8.62 16.95
C GLU A 82 14.42 8.25 16.02
N LEU A 83 14.36 6.97 15.65
CA LEU A 83 13.33 6.44 14.75
C LEU A 83 12.51 5.36 15.45
N GLY A 84 11.23 5.29 15.11
CA GLY A 84 10.33 4.25 15.58
C GLY A 84 10.73 2.85 15.08
N PRO A 85 10.30 1.77 15.77
CA PRO A 85 10.70 0.40 15.45
C PRO A 85 10.23 -0.08 14.06
N ARG A 86 9.24 0.60 13.46
CA ARG A 86 8.74 0.31 12.10
C ARG A 86 9.07 1.44 11.10
N GLY A 87 10.01 2.31 11.45
CA GLY A 87 10.31 3.55 10.73
C GLY A 87 9.47 4.73 11.22
N GLY A 88 9.75 5.92 10.68
CA GLY A 88 9.16 7.17 11.14
C GLY A 88 9.98 7.81 12.25
N VAL A 89 9.88 9.13 12.39
CA VAL A 89 10.55 9.91 13.43
C VAL A 89 9.89 9.61 14.76
N ALA A 90 10.66 9.10 15.71
CA ALA A 90 10.13 8.82 17.05
C ALA A 90 9.77 10.15 17.72
N ILE A 91 8.57 10.21 18.30
CA ILE A 91 8.10 11.38 19.03
C ILE A 91 7.59 11.03 20.43
N ASN A 92 7.58 12.03 21.31
CA ASN A 92 6.83 11.97 22.55
C ASN A 92 5.38 12.49 22.38
N ASP A 93 4.61 12.52 23.47
CA ASP A 93 3.21 12.99 23.50
C ASP A 93 3.03 14.47 23.11
N HIS A 94 4.13 15.23 23.00
CA HIS A 94 4.15 16.62 22.55
C HIS A 94 4.60 16.76 21.08
N CYS A 95 4.67 15.65 20.34
CA CYS A 95 5.15 15.58 18.96
C CYS A 95 6.64 15.97 18.79
N GLN A 96 7.39 15.99 19.88
CA GLN A 96 8.79 16.39 19.91
C GLN A 96 9.69 15.18 19.64
N THR A 97 10.73 15.38 18.84
CA THR A 97 11.71 14.33 18.50
C THR A 97 12.79 14.20 19.58
N SER A 98 13.84 13.42 19.31
CA SER A 98 15.03 13.37 20.17
C SER A 98 15.83 14.68 20.21
N ASP A 99 15.62 15.60 19.26
CA ASP A 99 16.09 16.99 19.33
C ASP A 99 14.97 17.89 19.86
N GLU A 100 15.28 18.68 20.89
CA GLU A 100 14.30 19.51 21.58
C GLU A 100 13.66 20.59 20.69
N ASN A 101 14.32 21.00 19.60
CA ASN A 101 13.85 22.04 18.69
C ASN A 101 13.15 21.48 17.44
N ILE A 102 13.11 20.15 17.29
CA ILE A 102 12.53 19.48 16.12
C ILE A 102 11.29 18.70 16.54
N TYR A 103 10.23 18.87 15.76
CA TYR A 103 8.93 18.23 15.95
C TYR A 103 8.51 17.51 14.68
N ALA A 104 7.75 16.42 14.82
CA ALA A 104 7.20 15.67 13.69
C ALA A 104 5.73 15.30 13.96
N ILE A 105 4.91 15.35 12.91
CA ILE A 105 3.48 15.02 12.97
C ILE A 105 3.04 14.31 11.69
N GLY A 106 1.91 13.59 11.75
CA GLY A 106 1.35 12.90 10.58
C GLY A 106 2.11 11.61 10.23
N GLU A 107 2.10 11.23 8.95
CA GLU A 107 2.58 9.92 8.49
C GLU A 107 4.10 9.72 8.63
N CYS A 108 4.87 10.79 8.87
CA CYS A 108 6.30 10.68 9.12
C CYS A 108 6.64 10.43 10.60
N ALA A 109 5.69 10.60 11.53
CA ALA A 109 5.91 10.42 12.96
C ALA A 109 5.50 9.01 13.42
N SER A 110 6.19 8.48 14.44
CA SER A 110 5.93 7.18 15.06
C SER A 110 5.89 7.25 16.57
#